data_AF-A0A7C3BMA3-F1
#
_entry.id   AF-A0A7C3BMA3-F1
#
_cell.length_a   1.000
_cell.length_b   1.000
_cell.length_c   1.000
_cell.angle_alpha   90.00
_cell.angle_beta   90.00
_cell.angle_gamma   90.00
#
_symmetry.space_group_name_H-M   'P 1'
#
loop_
_entity.id
_entity.type
_entity.pdbx_description
1 polymer ?
#
loop_
_entity_poly.entity_id
_entity_poly.type
_entity_poly.pdbx_seq_one_letter_code
_entity_poly.pdbx_strand_id
1 'polypeptide(L)' 'MLEGRCSKCGARYYGWALRFPRHQTCPTCGVGLTIIEDGQVISEGYSPFTAERYQPPLPTKAPKEREEKRAKKK' A
#
# COMPACT_ATOMS: atom_id res chain seq x y z
N MET A 1 -6.13 2.87 26.50
CA MET A 1 -4.69 2.69 26.13
C MET A 1 -4.61 2.01 24.78
N LEU A 2 -3.71 2.44 23.88
CA LEU A 2 -3.58 1.85 22.53
C LEU A 2 -2.61 0.68 22.52
N GLU A 3 -3.09 -0.45 22.01
CA GLU A 3 -2.33 -1.67 21.74
C GLU A 3 -2.38 -1.98 20.24
N GLY A 4 -1.25 -2.34 19.65
CA GLY A 4 -1.13 -2.80 18.27
C GLY A 4 -0.65 -4.24 18.27
N ARG A 5 -1.43 -5.16 17.70
CA ARG A 5 -1.10 -6.58 17.64
C ARG A 5 -0.82 -7.04 16.21
N CYS A 6 0.30 -7.73 15.99
CA CYS A 6 0.60 -8.32 14.70
C CYS A 6 0.01 -9.73 14.58
N SER A 7 -0.83 -9.96 13.57
CA SER A 7 -1.42 -11.28 13.29
C SER A 7 -0.42 -12.32 12.79
N LYS A 8 0.73 -11.89 12.26
CA LYS A 8 1.73 -12.79 11.64
C LYS A 8 2.83 -13.24 12.60
N CYS A 9 3.41 -12.32 13.37
CA CYS A 9 4.50 -12.63 14.32
C CYS A 9 4.07 -12.60 15.79
N GLY A 10 2.86 -12.14 16.10
CA GLY A 10 2.38 -12.01 17.48
C GLY A 10 2.99 -10.86 18.28
N ALA A 11 3.86 -10.04 17.68
CA ALA A 11 4.42 -8.86 18.34
C ALA A 11 3.32 -7.90 18.80
N ARG A 12 3.53 -7.30 19.98
CA ARG A 12 2.63 -6.31 20.59
C ARG A 12 3.36 -4.99 20.75
N TYR A 13 2.69 -3.92 20.36
CA TYR A 13 3.18 -2.55 20.43
C TYR A 13 2.20 -1.75 21.27
N TYR A 14 2.73 -0.79 22.03
CA TYR A 14 1.92 0.03 22.92
C TYR A 14 2.29 1.49 22.76
N GLY A 15 1.28 2.35 22.84
CA GLY A 15 1.48 3.79 22.92
C GLY A 15 0.75 4.60 21.86
N TRP A 16 0.77 5.91 22.07
CA TRP A 16 0.06 6.89 21.25
C TRP A 16 0.55 6.96 19.79
N ALA A 17 1.77 6.53 19.51
CA ALA A 17 2.33 6.49 18.15
C ALA A 17 1.46 5.65 17.20
N LEU A 18 0.73 4.65 17.71
CA LEU A 18 -0.22 3.83 16.96
C LEU A 18 -1.41 4.62 16.39
N ARG A 19 -1.63 5.88 16.79
CA ARG A 19 -2.60 6.77 16.13
C ARG A 19 -2.15 7.19 14.74
N PHE A 20 -0.85 7.19 14.46
CA PHE A 20 -0.33 7.58 13.16
C PHE A 20 -0.25 6.35 12.25
N PRO A 21 -0.82 6.40 11.03
CA PRO A 21 -0.83 5.28 10.10
C PRO A 21 0.55 4.68 9.81
N ARG A 22 1.60 5.52 9.80
CA ARG A 22 2.99 5.11 9.56
C ARG A 22 3.56 4.15 10.62
N HIS A 23 2.98 4.15 11.82
CA HIS A 23 3.39 3.29 12.94
C HIS A 23 2.44 2.11 13.16
N GLN A 24 1.42 1.96 12.31
CA GLN A 24 0.48 0.83 12.36
C GLN A 24 0.93 -0.35 11.49
N THR A 25 2.21 -0.39 11.10
CA THR A 25 2.79 -1.49 10.33
C THR A 25 3.86 -2.17 11.16
N CYS A 26 3.84 -3.50 11.19
CA CYS A 26 4.86 -4.28 11.88
C CYS A 26 6.22 -4.12 11.17
N PRO A 27 7.28 -3.66 11.85
CA PRO A 27 8.60 -3.49 11.25
C PRO A 27 9.22 -4.82 10.79
N THR A 28 8.86 -5.94 11.43
CA THR A 28 9.38 -7.27 11.10
C THR A 28 8.65 -7.90 9.92
N CYS A 29 7.32 -7.75 9.87
CA CYS A 29 6.48 -8.47 8.91
C CYS A 29 6.00 -7.63 7.73
N GLY A 30 6.00 -6.29 7.88
CA GLY A 30 5.40 -5.38 6.91
C GLY A 30 3.86 -5.42 6.87
N VAL A 31 3.22 -6.16 7.78
CA VAL A 31 1.75 -6.31 7.85
C VAL A 31 1.17 -5.25 8.79
N GLY A 32 -0.05 -4.81 8.50
CA GLY A 32 -0.85 -3.94 9.35
C GLY A 32 -1.05 -4.54 10.74
N LEU A 33 -0.93 -3.72 11.76
CA LEU A 33 -1.20 -4.08 13.15
C LEU A 33 -2.70 -3.91 13.41
N THR A 34 -3.32 -4.86 14.11
CA THR A 34 -4.67 -4.69 14.65
C THR A 34 -4.59 -3.72 15.83
N ILE A 35 -5.25 -2.58 15.72
CA ILE A 35 -5.25 -1.52 16.74
C ILE A 35 -6.44 -1.74 17.67
N ILE A 36 -6.12 -1.82 18.96
CA ILE A 36 -7.07 -2.04 20.05
C ILE A 36 -6.97 -0.82 20.97
N GLU A 37 -8.09 -0.16 21.23
CA GLU A 37 -8.21 0.93 22.20
C GLU A 37 -9.18 0.47 23.29
N ASP A 38 -8.69 0.40 24.53
CA ASP A 38 -9.49 0.05 25.72
C ASP A 38 -10.26 -1.28 25.59
N GLY A 39 -9.61 -2.27 24.96
CA GLY A 39 -10.14 -3.63 24.78
C GLY A 39 -11.03 -3.82 23.56
N GLN A 40 -11.33 -2.76 22.80
CA GLN A 40 -12.06 -2.84 21.54
C GLN A 40 -11.15 -2.65 20.34
N VAL A 41 -11.34 -3.49 19.32
CA VAL A 41 -10.66 -3.32 18.02
C VAL A 41 -11.28 -2.11 17.34
N ILE A 42 -10.47 -1.08 17.11
CA ILE A 42 -10.91 0.17 16.46
C ILE A 42 -10.55 0.21 14.98
N SER A 43 -9.40 -0.36 14.59
CA SER A 43 -8.98 -0.36 13.19
C SER A 43 -7.89 -1.40 12.92
N GLU A 44 -7.73 -1.75 11.65
CA GLU A 44 -6.58 -2.51 11.15
C GLU A 44 -5.63 -1.57 10.43
N GLY A 45 -4.35 -1.64 10.81
CA GLY A 45 -3.30 -0.80 10.26
C GLY A 45 -3.08 -0.98 8.77
N TYR A 46 -2.61 0.08 8.11
CA TYR A 46 -2.29 0.03 6.70
C TYR A 46 -1.08 -0.87 6.43
N SER A 47 -1.23 -1.86 5.55
CA SER A 47 -0.17 -2.73 5.08
C SER A 47 0.19 -2.36 3.64
N PRO A 48 1.40 -1.85 3.36
CA PRO A 48 1.82 -1.48 2.00
C PRO A 48 1.84 -2.69 1.04
N PHE A 49 1.88 -3.92 1.57
CA PHE A 49 1.83 -5.15 0.78
C PHE A 49 0.42 -5.58 0.37
N THR A 50 -0.62 -5.03 0.98
CA THR A 50 -2.04 -5.24 0.58
C THR A 50 -2.66 -3.98 -0.01
N ALA A 51 -1.87 -2.92 -0.23
CA ALA A 51 -2.32 -1.76 -0.97
C ALA A 51 -2.77 -2.18 -2.37
N GLU A 52 -3.94 -1.71 -2.79
CA GLU A 52 -4.44 -1.92 -4.15
C GLU A 52 -3.37 -1.48 -5.14
N ARG A 53 -2.96 -2.38 -6.05
CA ARG A 53 -1.87 -2.12 -6.99
C ARG A 53 -2.19 -0.87 -7.79
N TYR A 54 -1.49 0.23 -7.51
CA TYR A 54 -1.58 1.44 -8.32
C TYR A 54 -1.11 1.09 -9.74
N GLN A 55 -2.06 0.98 -10.66
CA GLN A 55 -1.76 0.90 -12.08
C GLN A 55 -1.64 2.35 -12.58
N PRO A 56 -0.42 2.85 -12.84
CA PRO A 56 -0.29 4.14 -13.48
C PRO A 56 -1.07 4.08 -14.81
N PRO A 57 -1.84 5.14 -15.16
CA PRO A 57 -2.50 5.18 -16.44
C PRO A 57 -1.45 5.02 -17.54
N LEU A 58 -1.51 3.92 -18.27
CA LEU A 58 -0.63 3.68 -19.41
C LEU A 58 -0.86 4.81 -20.43
N PRO A 59 0.20 5.47 -20.94
CA PRO A 59 0.04 6.48 -21.97
C PRO A 59 -0.57 5.83 -23.21
N THR A 60 -1.82 6.15 -23.52
CA THR A 60 -2.64 5.48 -24.54
C THR A 60 -2.27 5.87 -25.98
N LYS A 61 -1.23 6.68 -26.19
CA LYS A 61 -0.80 7.12 -27.52
C LYS A 61 0.72 7.21 -27.57
N ALA A 62 1.37 6.08 -27.84
CA ALA A 62 2.63 6.15 -28.58
C ALA A 62 2.30 6.78 -29.95
N PRO A 63 2.97 7.87 -30.37
CA PRO A 63 2.84 8.34 -31.74
C PRO A 63 3.36 7.24 -32.67
N LYS A 64 2.48 6.72 -33.55
CA LYS A 64 2.89 5.88 -34.68
C LYS A 64 3.73 6.75 -35.62
N GLU A 65 5.03 6.81 -35.38
CA GLU A 65 5.95 7.42 -36.31
C GLU A 65 6.38 6.41 -37.39
N ARG A 66 6.12 6.79 -38.65
CA ARG A 66 6.70 6.30 -39.91
C ARG A 66 6.34 4.90 -40.42
N GLU A 67 5.31 4.82 -41.27
CA GLU A 67 5.35 3.85 -42.39
C GLU A 67 4.59 4.28 -43.68
N GLU A 68 4.45 5.58 -43.98
CA GLU A 68 3.72 5.98 -45.21
C GLU A 68 4.35 7.18 -45.94
N LYS A 69 5.63 7.10 -46.30
CA LYS A 69 6.24 8.04 -47.27
C LYS A 69 7.13 7.42 -48.33
N ARG A 70 6.98 6.12 -48.66
CA ARG A 70 7.83 5.48 -49.69
C ARG A 70 7.14 4.73 -50.84
N ALA A 71 5.80 4.77 -50.96
CA ALA A 71 5.10 3.94 -51.96
C ALA A 71 4.35 4.67 -53.09
N LYS A 72 4.35 6.01 -53.19
CA LYS A 72 3.68 6.71 -54.31
C LYS A 72 4.54 7.82 -54.90
N LYS A 73 5.67 7.44 -55.50
CA LYS A 73 6.36 8.25 -56.51
C LYS A 73 6.98 7.30 -57.54
N LYS A 74 6.16 6.76 -58.43
CA LYS A 74 6.57 6.23 -59.73
C LYS A 74 5.38 6.14 -60.65
#